data_AF-A0A9W5T9L8-F1
#
_entry.id   AF-A0A9W5T9L8-F1
#
_cell.length_a   1.000
_cell.length_b   1.000
_cell.length_c   1.000
_cell.angle_alpha   90.00
_cell.angle_beta   90.00
_cell.angle_gamma   90.00
#
_symmetry.space_group_name_H-M   'P 1'
#
loop_
_entity.id
_entity.type
_entity.pdbx_description
1 polymer ?
#
loop_
_entity_poly.entity_id
_entity_poly.type
_entity_poly.pdbx_seq_one_letter_code
_entity_poly.pdbx_strand_id
1 'polypeptide(L)'
;MYPVQLLRRYTHRKTAACLDDFKRLVSEQSHCKPTYEGWPPPSRIPVAGGTFGPLGRNIFVMRRALKDGLRTEPTLVLCCSTKPMLMLCRTEFEALVKRLPWIKDQLKEFYKLI
;
A
#
# COMPACT_ATOMS: atom_id res chain seq x y z
N MET A 1 -21.54 -34.68 -35.90
CA MET A 1 -20.10 -34.51 -36.16
C MET A 1 -19.84 -33.02 -36.36
N TYR A 2 -19.43 -32.30 -35.33
CA TYR A 2 -19.20 -30.85 -35.40
C TYR A 2 -17.78 -30.56 -35.89
N PRO A 3 -17.57 -29.67 -36.87
CA PRO A 3 -16.23 -29.39 -37.36
C PRO A 3 -15.44 -28.53 -36.34
N VAL A 4 -14.43 -29.15 -35.76
CA VAL A 4 -13.36 -28.53 -34.98
C VAL A 4 -12.42 -27.78 -35.93
N GLN A 5 -12.80 -26.58 -36.39
CA GLN A 5 -11.90 -25.72 -37.16
C GLN A 5 -12.20 -24.24 -36.93
N LEU A 6 -11.81 -23.72 -35.76
CA LEU A 6 -11.73 -22.26 -35.57
C LEU A 6 -10.68 -21.84 -34.54
N LEU A 7 -9.54 -22.54 -34.50
CA LEU A 7 -8.30 -21.94 -34.00
C LEU A 7 -7.63 -21.18 -35.17
N ARG A 8 -8.24 -20.04 -35.49
CA ARG A 8 -7.64 -19.02 -36.36
C ARG A 8 -6.27 -18.64 -35.80
N ARG A 9 -5.26 -18.71 -36.66
CA ARG A 9 -3.90 -18.16 -36.53
C ARG A 9 -3.86 -16.97 -35.56
N TYR A 10 -3.28 -17.16 -34.38
CA TYR A 10 -2.92 -16.05 -33.50
C TYR A 10 -1.76 -15.31 -34.19
N THR A 11 -2.08 -14.27 -34.94
CA THR A 11 -1.07 -13.35 -35.45
C THR A 11 -0.42 -12.70 -34.23
N HIS A 12 0.86 -12.98 -34.03
CA HIS A 12 1.64 -12.40 -32.95
C HIS A 12 1.76 -10.89 -33.20
N ARG A 13 0.78 -10.11 -32.72
CA ARG A 13 0.89 -8.66 -32.72
C ARG A 13 2.14 -8.30 -31.90
N LYS A 14 2.92 -7.34 -32.40
CA LYS A 14 4.07 -6.82 -31.65
C LYS A 14 3.55 -6.28 -30.32
N THR A 15 4.22 -6.63 -29.22
CA THR A 15 3.84 -6.22 -27.85
C THR A 15 3.61 -4.71 -27.73
N ALA A 16 4.39 -3.92 -28.45
CA ALA A 16 4.23 -2.46 -28.53
C ALA A 16 2.83 -2.05 -29.02
N ALA A 17 2.32 -2.67 -30.10
CA ALA A 17 1.00 -2.37 -30.64
C ALA A 17 -0.12 -2.77 -29.68
N CYS A 18 0.02 -3.91 -28.98
CA CYS A 18 -0.94 -4.32 -27.95
C CYS A 18 -0.93 -3.35 -26.75
N LEU A 19 0.24 -2.85 -26.37
CA LEU A 19 0.40 -1.88 -25.29
C LEU A 19 -0.24 -0.53 -25.66
N ASP A 20 -0.09 -0.09 -26.90
CA ASP A 20 -0.70 1.15 -27.38
C ASP A 20 -2.22 1.04 -27.46
N ASP A 21 -2.75 -0.10 -27.95
CA ASP A 21 -4.19 -0.40 -27.91
C ASP A 21 -4.72 -0.41 -26.48
N PHE A 22 -4.00 -1.02 -25.54
CA PHE A 22 -4.35 -1.02 -24.13
C PHE A 22 -4.36 0.39 -23.53
N LYS A 23 -3.31 1.19 -23.76
CA LYS A 23 -3.23 2.58 -23.28
C LYS A 23 -4.38 3.42 -23.82
N ARG A 24 -4.73 3.25 -25.09
CA ARG A 24 -5.86 3.93 -25.73
C ARG A 24 -7.18 3.54 -25.07
N LEU A 25 -7.46 2.25 -24.94
CA LEU A 25 -8.67 1.74 -24.28
C LEU A 25 -8.79 2.21 -22.84
N VAL A 26 -7.69 2.17 -22.09
CA VAL A 26 -7.63 2.72 -20.73
C VAL A 26 -7.96 4.22 -20.78
N SER A 27 -7.33 5.02 -21.64
CA SER A 27 -7.62 6.46 -21.71
C SER A 27 -9.07 6.80 -22.07
N GLU A 28 -9.73 5.98 -22.90
CA GLU A 28 -11.12 6.14 -23.32
C GLU A 28 -12.11 5.72 -22.21
N GLN A 29 -11.78 4.68 -21.45
CA GLN A 29 -12.70 4.08 -20.47
C GLN A 29 -12.43 4.51 -19.03
N SER A 30 -11.20 4.92 -18.72
CA SER A 30 -10.81 5.42 -17.41
C SER A 30 -10.96 6.95 -17.36
N HIS A 31 -12.20 7.43 -17.30
CA HIS A 31 -12.49 8.81 -16.90
C HIS A 31 -12.23 9.08 -15.42
N CYS A 32 -11.77 8.08 -14.67
CA CYS A 32 -11.27 8.24 -13.31
C CYS A 32 -9.81 8.69 -13.39
N LYS A 33 -9.49 9.90 -12.90
CA LYS A 33 -8.10 10.33 -12.72
C LYS A 33 -7.36 9.26 -11.89
N PRO A 34 -6.34 8.57 -12.43
CA PRO A 34 -5.53 7.68 -11.62
C PRO A 34 -4.67 8.55 -10.69
N THR A 35 -5.15 8.79 -9.47
CA THR A 35 -4.45 9.55 -8.43
C THR A 35 -3.35 8.70 -7.78
N TYR A 36 -2.48 8.07 -8.57
CA TYR A 36 -1.32 7.41 -7.99
C TYR A 36 -0.35 8.51 -7.52
N GLU A 37 -0.38 8.83 -6.22
CA GLU A 37 0.47 9.86 -5.61
C GLU A 37 1.94 9.45 -5.44
N GLY A 38 2.32 8.23 -5.87
CA GLY A 38 3.63 7.66 -5.58
C GLY A 38 3.71 7.02 -4.20
N TRP A 39 4.83 6.34 -3.94
CA TRP A 39 5.10 5.72 -2.64
C TRP A 39 6.51 6.03 -2.12
N PRO A 40 6.65 6.46 -0.85
CA PRO A 40 5.57 6.97 0.00
C PRO A 40 5.07 8.33 -0.56
N PRO A 41 3.80 8.69 -0.34
CA PRO A 41 3.22 9.88 -0.98
C PRO A 41 3.98 11.16 -0.56
N PRO A 42 4.09 12.17 -1.44
CA PRO A 42 4.74 13.44 -1.15
C PRO A 42 3.98 14.24 -0.07
N SER A 43 2.68 13.99 0.05
CA SER A 43 1.80 14.57 1.07
C SER A 43 1.98 13.99 2.48
N ARG A 44 2.90 13.03 2.66
CA ARG A 44 3.15 12.40 3.96
C ARG A 44 3.73 13.38 4.98
N ILE A 45 3.38 13.18 6.24
CA ILE A 45 3.92 13.92 7.38
C ILE A 45 4.88 13.00 8.14
N PRO A 46 6.21 13.26 8.10
CA PRO A 46 7.16 12.47 8.86
C PRO A 46 6.93 12.65 10.36
N VAL A 47 6.99 11.56 11.11
CA VAL A 47 6.88 11.57 12.58
C VAL A 47 8.29 11.52 13.17
N ALA A 48 8.54 12.30 14.22
CA ALA A 48 9.84 12.38 14.90
C ALA A 48 11.03 12.65 13.95
N GLY A 49 10.87 13.55 12.98
CA GLY A 49 11.94 13.89 12.03
C GLY A 49 12.17 12.85 10.92
N GLY A 50 11.35 11.80 10.85
CA GLY A 50 11.33 10.83 9.74
C GLY A 50 11.98 9.48 10.06
N THR A 51 12.77 9.38 11.12
CA THR A 51 13.39 8.11 11.56
C THR A 51 13.11 7.86 13.03
N PHE A 52 12.48 6.73 13.34
CA PHE A 52 12.18 6.33 14.70
C PHE A 52 13.42 5.72 15.36
N GLY A 53 14.29 6.61 15.88
CA GLY A 53 15.61 6.37 16.47
C GLY A 53 16.06 4.90 16.60
N PRO A 54 15.77 4.20 17.72
CA PRO A 54 16.32 2.87 18.00
C PRO A 54 15.87 1.78 17.02
N LEU A 55 14.75 1.98 16.34
CA LEU A 55 14.21 1.00 15.40
C LEU A 55 14.85 1.12 14.01
N GLY A 56 15.50 2.25 13.69
CA GLY A 56 16.01 2.52 12.35
C GLY A 56 14.92 2.42 11.27
N ARG A 57 13.67 2.73 11.64
CA ARG A 57 12.49 2.62 10.76
C ARG A 57 11.96 3.99 10.41
N ASN A 58 11.49 4.14 9.17
CA ASN A 58 10.81 5.34 8.73
C ASN A 58 9.37 5.30 9.24
N ILE A 59 8.93 6.37 9.88
CA ILE A 59 7.56 6.46 10.38
C ILE A 59 6.93 7.77 9.92
N PHE A 60 5.74 7.68 9.37
CA PHE A 60 5.03 8.83 8.82
C PHE A 60 3.53 8.61 8.84
N VAL A 61 2.78 9.70 8.78
CA VAL A 61 1.33 9.68 8.59
C VAL A 61 1.04 10.06 7.16
N MET A 62 0.08 9.36 6.54
CA MET A 62 -0.40 9.70 5.20
C MET A 62 -1.92 9.58 5.12
N ARG A 63 -2.50 10.16 4.07
CA ARG A 63 -3.89 9.91 3.70
C ARG A 63 -3.94 8.67 2.82
N ARG A 64 -4.49 7.57 3.34
CA ARG A 64 -4.67 6.31 2.60
C ARG A 64 -6.04 6.32 1.92
N ALA A 65 -6.10 6.03 0.62
CA ALA A 65 -7.35 5.80 -0.07
C ALA A 65 -8.00 4.48 0.38
N LEU A 66 -9.30 4.48 0.62
CA LEU A 66 -10.08 3.29 0.94
C LEU A 66 -10.40 2.48 -0.33
N LYS A 67 -11.05 1.32 -0.16
CA LYS A 67 -11.40 0.39 -1.26
C LYS A 67 -12.20 1.05 -2.39
N ASP A 68 -12.95 2.10 -2.07
CA ASP A 68 -13.77 2.85 -3.03
C ASP A 68 -12.97 3.92 -3.79
N GLY A 69 -11.72 4.20 -3.40
CA GLY A 69 -10.86 5.21 -4.01
C GLY A 69 -11.31 6.66 -3.83
N LEU A 70 -12.52 6.89 -3.30
CA LEU A 70 -13.11 8.21 -3.11
C LEU A 70 -12.83 8.75 -1.71
N ARG A 71 -12.91 7.87 -0.71
CA ARG A 71 -12.68 8.24 0.68
C ARG A 71 -11.22 7.98 1.05
N THR A 72 -10.71 8.83 1.93
CA THR A 72 -9.37 8.68 2.48
C THR A 72 -9.43 8.65 4.01
N GLU A 73 -8.46 7.99 4.62
CA GLU A 73 -8.31 7.97 6.07
C GLU A 73 -6.86 8.28 6.49
N PRO A 74 -6.67 8.98 7.63
CA PRO A 74 -5.34 9.15 8.20
C PRO A 74 -4.80 7.79 8.67
N THR A 75 -3.62 7.43 8.17
CA THR A 75 -2.97 6.16 8.45
C THR A 75 -1.54 6.39 8.91
N LEU A 76 -1.18 5.84 10.07
CA LEU A 76 0.20 5.75 10.52
C LEU A 76 0.88 4.60 9.78
N VAL A 77 2.06 4.84 9.23
CA VAL A 77 2.83 3.86 8.47
C VAL A 77 4.22 3.71 9.10
N LEU A 78 4.58 2.47 9.40
CA LEU A 78 5.93 2.07 9.80
C LEU A 78 6.56 1.33 8.62
N CYS A 79 7.69 1.84 8.12
CA CYS A 79 8.41 1.28 6.99
C CYS A 79 9.76 0.70 7.38
N CYS A 80 10.07 -0.45 6.78
CA CYS A 80 11.44 -0.94 6.66
C CYS A 80 12.00 -0.45 5.32
N SER A 81 12.88 0.55 5.36
CA SER A 81 13.33 1.27 4.15
C SER A 81 12.13 1.83 3.38
N THR A 82 11.86 1.31 2.17
CA THR A 82 10.74 1.71 1.31
C THR A 82 9.52 0.81 1.44
N LYS A 83 9.58 -0.31 2.19
CA LYS A 83 8.47 -1.26 2.30
C LYS A 83 7.60 -0.96 3.52
N PRO A 84 6.28 -0.77 3.37
CA PRO A 84 5.38 -0.68 4.51
C PRO A 84 5.35 -2.02 5.23
N MET A 85 5.65 -2.00 6.52
CA MET A 85 5.57 -3.19 7.39
C MET A 85 4.28 -3.21 8.20
N LEU A 86 3.87 -2.03 8.68
CA LEU A 86 2.66 -1.88 9.46
C LEU A 86 1.96 -0.59 9.06
N MET A 87 0.66 -0.69 8.86
CA MET A 87 -0.23 0.43 8.58
C MET A 87 -1.38 0.35 9.56
N LEU A 88 -1.61 1.44 10.29
CA LEU A 88 -2.67 1.51 11.29
C LEU A 88 -3.55 2.71 10.97
N CYS A 89 -4.84 2.47 10.77
CA CYS A 89 -5.79 3.56 10.79
C CYS A 89 -5.92 4.10 12.22
N ARG A 90 -6.63 5.22 12.37
CA ARG A 90 -6.79 5.88 13.67
C ARG A 90 -7.30 4.94 14.78
N THR A 91 -8.36 4.18 14.51
CA THR A 91 -8.98 3.32 15.52
C THR A 91 -8.07 2.14 15.91
N GLU A 92 -7.36 1.56 14.95
CA GLU A 92 -6.36 0.52 15.18
C GLU A 92 -5.19 1.02 16.03
N PHE A 93 -4.71 2.23 15.73
CA PHE A 93 -3.64 2.86 16.51
C PHE A 93 -4.08 3.16 17.94
N GLU A 94 -5.27 3.74 18.14
CA GLU A 94 -5.83 3.98 19.48
C GLU A 94 -5.99 2.67 20.27
N ALA A 95 -6.42 1.58 19.62
CA ALA A 95 -6.52 0.27 20.24
C ALA A 95 -5.15 -0.32 20.61
N LEU A 96 -4.12 -0.13 19.77
CA LEU A 96 -2.75 -0.52 20.07
C LEU A 96 -2.22 0.25 21.28
N VAL A 97 -2.39 1.58 21.32
CA VAL A 97 -1.95 2.44 22.43
C VAL A 97 -2.54 1.97 23.76
N LYS A 98 -3.82 1.59 23.79
CA LYS A 98 -4.47 1.03 24.99
C LYS A 98 -3.82 -0.27 25.49
N ARG A 99 -3.23 -1.07 24.59
CA ARG A 99 -2.57 -2.35 24.91
C ARG A 99 -1.08 -2.20 25.23
N LEU A 100 -0.44 -1.08 24.87
CA LEU A 100 1.00 -0.86 25.09
C LEU A 100 1.46 -1.05 26.55
N PRO A 101 0.72 -0.62 27.59
CA PRO A 101 1.12 -0.86 28.97
C PRO A 101 1.28 -2.35 29.28
N TRP A 102 0.26 -3.14 28.91
CA TRP A 102 0.29 -4.58 29.13
C TRP A 102 1.41 -5.27 28.34
N ILE A 103 1.63 -4.89 27.07
CA ILE A 103 2.75 -5.39 26.26
C ILE A 103 4.08 -5.08 26.92
N LYS A 104 4.25 -3.86 27.45
CA LYS A 104 5.46 -3.44 28.15
C LYS A 104 5.73 -4.29 29.38
N ASP A 105 4.69 -4.63 30.14
CA ASP A 105 4.84 -5.48 31.32
C ASP A 105 5.19 -6.92 30.93
N GLN A 106 4.56 -7.48 29.90
CA GLN A 106 4.94 -8.80 29.36
C GLN A 106 6.40 -8.86 28.91
N LEU A 107 6.88 -7.82 28.21
CA LEU A 107 8.29 -7.73 27.79
C LEU A 107 9.26 -7.71 28.98
N LYS A 108 8.92 -6.98 30.06
CA LYS A 108 9.74 -6.95 31.27
C LYS A 108 9.78 -8.31 31.96
N GLU A 109 8.64 -8.98 32.10
CA GLU A 109 8.60 -10.30 32.73
C GLU A 109 9.39 -11.33 31.93
N PHE A 110 9.27 -11.31 30.60
CA PHE A 110 10.03 -12.20 29.74
C PHE A 110 11.53 -11.93 29.78
N TYR A 111 11.96 -10.68 29.89
CA TYR A 111 13.38 -10.33 30.01
C TYR A 111 14.04 -10.94 31.25
N LYS A 112 13.30 -11.17 32.34
CA LYS A 112 13.83 -11.84 33.55
C LYS A 112 14.19 -13.32 33.31
N LEU A 113 13.72 -13.90 32.20
CA LEU A 113 13.97 -15.31 31.83
C LEU A 113 15.23 -15.49 30.97
N ILE A 114 15.86 -14.39 30.55
CA ILE A 114 17.11 -14.35 29.78
C ILE A 114 18.25 -14.03 30.73
#